data_AF-A0A372E093-F1
#
_entry.id   AF-A0A372E093-F1
#
_cell.length_a   1.000
_cell.length_b   1.000
_cell.length_c   1.000
_cell.angle_alpha   90.00
_cell.angle_beta   90.00
_cell.angle_gamma   90.00
#
_symmetry.space_group_name_H-M   'P 1'
#
loop_
_entity.id
_entity.type
_entity.pdbx_description
1 polymer ?
#
loop_
_entity_poly.entity_id
_entity_poly.type
_entity_poly.pdbx_seq_one_letter_code
_entity_poly.pdbx_strand_id
1 'polypeptide(L)'
;MKPLYLLLLSLLSLLPWPAAAQTVNVDAAERYWEMTDALRRDQPLTDNTWNAFVAVPANRRYIASVFSEKDLKSYRRAIEVIYRPSLDSLRQARLKAESWYYVLNEQYRQREPEFRAYLQQTAQQPGYLDLMYQLAYEYLPAPARHPVANLQLAYVAIGNDAISEQEGLVFSLKSAIDWNKPKAGILEGHEIHHQLRPGLDFSFADSLDQTLLYALNMSLNEGLADLIDKSVFMRSPADSAETRSWLLAGAPAVLQATAAWPTAPRPELRYYRRLSNGSNGHLPGFFMARTIERNGLRPQLLAASDDPMAFFLLYQRAARRDKTRPPTFSGASVAYLKSLQKKYVAPARQARVRALAP
;
A
#
# COMPACT_ATOMS: atom_id res chain seq x y z
N MET A 1 46.11 -36.70 -26.64
CA MET A 1 45.39 -35.41 -26.45
C MET A 1 43.90 -35.72 -26.39
N LYS A 2 43.13 -35.16 -25.43
CA LYS A 2 41.68 -35.35 -25.16
C LYS A 2 41.31 -36.23 -23.94
N PRO A 3 41.69 -35.80 -22.72
CA PRO A 3 40.71 -35.87 -21.61
C PRO A 3 40.53 -34.55 -20.85
N LEU A 4 41.37 -33.53 -21.12
CA LEU A 4 41.36 -32.28 -20.34
C LEU A 4 40.17 -31.35 -20.66
N TYR A 5 39.49 -31.54 -21.79
CA TYR A 5 38.37 -30.69 -22.20
C TYR A 5 37.02 -31.07 -21.57
N LEU A 6 36.87 -32.29 -21.03
CA LEU A 6 35.62 -32.72 -20.39
C LEU A 6 35.47 -32.19 -18.96
N LEU A 7 36.58 -31.88 -18.27
CA LEU A 7 36.55 -31.39 -16.88
C LEU A 7 36.27 -29.88 -16.78
N LEU A 8 36.55 -29.11 -17.83
CA LEU A 8 36.28 -27.67 -17.87
C LEU A 8 34.82 -27.32 -18.16
N LEU A 9 34.07 -28.20 -18.85
CA LEU A 9 32.63 -28.00 -19.10
C LEU A 9 31.76 -28.27 -17.86
N SER A 10 32.20 -29.15 -16.94
CA SER A 10 31.47 -29.44 -15.70
C SER A 10 31.59 -28.33 -14.64
N LEU A 11 32.68 -27.55 -14.68
CA LEU A 11 32.93 -26.45 -13.74
C LEU A 11 32.17 -25.16 -14.10
N LEU A 12 31.79 -24.96 -15.37
CA LEU A 12 30.98 -23.82 -15.80
C LEU A 12 29.48 -23.95 -15.46
N SER A 13 29.00 -25.16 -15.18
CA SER A 13 27.61 -25.42 -14.73
C SER A 13 27.38 -25.25 -13.22
N LEU A 14 28.43 -24.92 -12.44
CA LEU A 14 28.33 -24.67 -10.99
C LEU A 14 28.42 -23.19 -10.62
N LEU A 15 28.47 -22.29 -11.60
CA LEU A 15 28.29 -20.88 -11.31
C LEU A 15 26.81 -20.67 -10.98
N PRO A 16 26.45 -20.35 -9.72
CA PRO A 16 25.09 -19.97 -9.41
C PRO A 16 24.77 -18.78 -10.30
N TRP A 17 23.80 -18.94 -11.19
CA TRP A 17 23.21 -17.78 -11.84
C TRP A 17 22.76 -16.88 -10.70
N PRO A 18 23.11 -15.59 -10.70
CA PRO A 18 22.57 -14.67 -9.71
C PRO A 18 21.07 -14.70 -9.90
N ALA A 19 20.38 -15.48 -9.05
CA ALA A 19 18.94 -15.44 -8.97
C ALA A 19 18.65 -14.01 -8.55
N ALA A 20 18.15 -13.20 -9.49
CA ALA A 20 17.68 -11.87 -9.18
C ALA A 20 16.59 -12.06 -8.14
N ALA A 21 16.86 -11.63 -6.91
CA ALA A 21 15.92 -11.79 -5.80
C ALA A 21 14.61 -11.00 -6.04
N GLN A 22 14.63 -10.07 -7.00
CA GLN A 22 13.51 -9.24 -7.40
C GLN A 22 13.39 -9.16 -8.92
N THR A 23 12.15 -9.00 -9.41
CA THR A 23 11.82 -8.80 -10.82
C THR A 23 10.98 -7.54 -10.97
N VAL A 24 11.17 -6.81 -12.07
CA VAL A 24 10.42 -5.60 -12.38
C VAL A 24 9.66 -5.83 -13.69
N ASN A 25 8.33 -5.81 -13.62
CA ASN A 25 7.45 -5.97 -14.77
C ASN A 25 6.86 -4.61 -15.17
N VAL A 26 7.06 -4.23 -16.42
CA VAL A 26 6.55 -2.97 -16.99
C VAL A 26 5.51 -3.19 -18.09
N ASP A 27 5.21 -4.45 -18.42
CA ASP A 27 4.34 -4.86 -19.53
C ASP A 27 2.97 -4.16 -19.44
N ALA A 28 2.42 -4.01 -18.24
CA ALA A 28 1.13 -3.37 -18.02
C ALA A 28 1.11 -1.90 -18.46
N ALA A 29 2.18 -1.16 -18.18
CA ALA A 29 2.31 0.21 -18.65
C ALA A 29 2.57 0.27 -20.15
N GLU A 30 3.38 -0.64 -20.71
CA GLU A 30 3.61 -0.72 -22.15
C GLU A 30 2.32 -0.99 -22.93
N ARG A 31 1.48 -1.91 -22.45
CA ARG A 31 0.14 -2.17 -23.02
C ARG A 31 -0.80 -0.98 -22.93
N TYR A 32 -0.70 -0.17 -21.89
CA TYR A 32 -1.46 1.09 -21.82
C TYR A 32 -1.06 2.02 -22.97
N TRP A 33 0.24 2.16 -23.22
CA TRP A 33 0.75 3.03 -24.27
C TRP A 33 0.35 2.55 -25.67
N GLU A 34 0.50 1.25 -25.96
CA GLU A 34 0.03 0.63 -27.21
C GLU A 34 -1.46 0.94 -27.48
N MET A 35 -2.29 0.79 -26.43
CA MET A 35 -3.71 1.11 -26.50
C MET A 35 -3.92 2.61 -26.81
N THR A 36 -3.23 3.51 -26.12
CA THR A 36 -3.40 4.96 -26.32
C THR A 36 -2.90 5.47 -27.66
N ASP A 37 -1.89 4.84 -28.27
CA ASP A 37 -1.40 5.18 -29.60
C ASP A 37 -2.42 4.89 -30.70
N ALA A 38 -3.22 3.83 -30.54
CA ALA A 38 -4.37 3.59 -31.41
C ALA A 38 -5.44 4.69 -31.26
N LEU A 39 -5.75 5.10 -30.03
CA LEU A 39 -6.74 6.14 -29.75
C LEU A 39 -6.33 7.51 -30.32
N ARG A 40 -5.04 7.84 -30.28
CA ARG A 40 -4.51 9.09 -30.89
C ARG A 40 -4.72 9.17 -32.39
N ARG A 41 -4.80 8.02 -33.06
CA ARG A 41 -5.19 7.90 -34.48
C ARG A 41 -6.71 7.90 -34.67
N ASP A 42 -7.43 8.35 -33.66
CA ASP A 42 -8.88 8.44 -33.57
C ASP A 42 -9.64 7.10 -33.65
N GLN A 43 -8.94 5.97 -33.48
CA GLN A 43 -9.55 4.65 -33.46
C GLN A 43 -10.34 4.45 -32.15
N PRO A 44 -11.53 3.83 -32.18
CA PRO A 44 -12.31 3.57 -30.98
C PRO A 44 -11.68 2.49 -30.09
N LEU A 45 -11.92 2.58 -28.77
CA LEU A 45 -11.45 1.56 -27.82
C LEU A 45 -12.34 0.31 -27.85
N THR A 46 -11.97 -0.67 -28.67
CA THR A 46 -12.73 -1.93 -28.79
C THR A 46 -12.75 -2.75 -27.49
N ASP A 47 -13.79 -3.58 -27.32
CA ASP A 47 -13.87 -4.52 -26.19
C ASP A 47 -12.69 -5.48 -26.15
N ASN A 48 -12.23 -5.97 -27.31
CA ASN A 48 -11.10 -6.88 -27.38
C ASN A 48 -9.80 -6.22 -26.89
N THR A 49 -9.51 -5.00 -27.35
CA THR A 49 -8.35 -4.23 -26.89
C THR A 49 -8.43 -3.96 -25.39
N TRP A 50 -9.60 -3.55 -24.90
CA TRP A 50 -9.81 -3.28 -23.48
C TRP A 50 -9.64 -4.54 -22.62
N ASN A 51 -10.24 -5.66 -23.03
CA ASN A 51 -10.16 -6.92 -22.29
C ASN A 51 -8.72 -7.45 -22.27
N ALA A 52 -7.97 -7.33 -23.38
CA ALA A 52 -6.55 -7.68 -23.43
C ALA A 52 -5.72 -6.83 -22.47
N PHE A 53 -5.98 -5.51 -22.41
CA PHE A 53 -5.34 -4.59 -21.47
C PHE A 53 -5.62 -4.95 -20.00
N VAL A 54 -6.89 -5.19 -19.65
CA VAL A 54 -7.31 -5.58 -18.29
C VAL A 54 -6.73 -6.95 -17.90
N ALA A 55 -6.59 -7.86 -18.86
CA ALA A 55 -6.09 -9.22 -18.62
C ALA A 55 -4.59 -9.29 -18.31
N VAL A 56 -3.82 -8.21 -18.53
CA VAL A 56 -2.40 -8.17 -18.14
C VAL A 56 -2.31 -8.43 -16.62
N PRO A 57 -1.45 -9.36 -16.14
CA PRO A 57 -1.49 -9.82 -14.75
C PRO A 57 -1.45 -8.69 -13.71
N ALA A 58 -0.56 -7.70 -13.88
CA ALA A 58 -0.45 -6.57 -12.96
C ALA A 58 -1.69 -5.65 -13.00
N ASN A 59 -2.25 -5.40 -14.19
CA ASN A 59 -3.51 -4.64 -14.31
C ASN A 59 -4.66 -5.36 -13.62
N ARG A 60 -4.79 -6.67 -13.83
CA ARG A 60 -5.86 -7.48 -13.20
C ARG A 60 -5.79 -7.40 -11.68
N ARG A 61 -4.59 -7.55 -11.11
CA ARG A 61 -4.37 -7.43 -9.65
C ARG A 61 -4.75 -6.04 -9.15
N TYR A 62 -4.20 -5.00 -9.75
CA TYR A 62 -4.48 -3.61 -9.37
C TYR A 62 -5.96 -3.25 -9.49
N ILE A 63 -6.61 -3.63 -10.59
CA ILE A 63 -8.03 -3.36 -10.84
C ILE A 63 -8.92 -4.05 -9.81
N ALA A 64 -8.64 -5.32 -9.48
CA ALA A 64 -9.44 -6.09 -8.52
C ALA A 64 -9.42 -5.45 -7.11
N SER A 65 -8.31 -4.81 -6.76
CA SER A 65 -8.10 -4.22 -5.43
C SER A 65 -8.58 -2.77 -5.35
N VAL A 66 -8.52 -2.00 -6.45
CA VAL A 66 -8.76 -0.54 -6.43
C VAL A 66 -10.10 -0.14 -7.07
N PHE A 67 -10.59 -0.87 -8.07
CA PHE A 67 -11.76 -0.44 -8.86
C PHE A 67 -13.01 -1.24 -8.56
N SER A 68 -14.13 -0.54 -8.38
CA SER A 68 -15.44 -1.14 -8.62
C SER A 68 -15.70 -1.32 -10.12
N GLU A 69 -16.66 -2.18 -10.49
CA GLU A 69 -17.05 -2.34 -11.89
C GLU A 69 -17.51 -1.01 -12.52
N LYS A 70 -18.24 -0.19 -11.76
CA LYS A 70 -18.70 1.13 -12.20
C LYS A 70 -17.52 2.08 -12.44
N ASP A 71 -16.55 2.07 -11.53
CA ASP A 71 -15.34 2.88 -11.64
C ASP A 71 -14.52 2.47 -12.85
N LEU A 72 -14.34 1.18 -13.08
CA LEU A 72 -13.59 0.65 -14.22
C LEU A 72 -14.23 1.05 -15.55
N LYS A 73 -15.56 0.98 -15.66
CA LYS A 73 -16.30 1.47 -16.84
C LYS A 73 -16.10 2.97 -17.07
N SER A 74 -16.13 3.75 -15.98
CA SER A 74 -15.90 5.20 -16.04
C SER A 74 -14.47 5.53 -16.45
N TYR A 75 -13.49 4.77 -15.96
CA TYR A 75 -12.08 4.88 -16.30
C TYR A 75 -11.83 4.56 -17.77
N ARG A 76 -12.38 3.44 -18.28
CA ARG A 76 -12.32 3.07 -19.71
C ARG A 76 -12.82 4.22 -20.60
N ARG A 77 -13.97 4.80 -20.25
CA ARG A 77 -14.54 5.91 -21.02
C ARG A 77 -13.66 7.15 -20.96
N ALA A 78 -13.08 7.45 -19.81
CA ALA A 78 -12.16 8.58 -19.67
C ALA A 78 -10.93 8.42 -20.56
N ILE A 79 -10.28 7.24 -20.58
CA ILE A 79 -9.15 6.97 -21.50
C ILE A 79 -9.54 7.27 -22.94
N GLU A 80 -10.67 6.71 -23.41
CA GLU A 80 -11.11 6.90 -24.79
C GLU A 80 -11.29 8.39 -25.13
N VAL A 81 -11.96 9.15 -24.27
CA VAL A 81 -12.22 10.58 -24.50
C VAL A 81 -10.95 11.42 -24.44
N ILE A 82 -10.02 11.12 -23.51
CA ILE A 82 -8.79 11.89 -23.34
C ILE A 82 -7.87 11.75 -24.56
N TYR A 83 -7.79 10.56 -25.16
CA TYR A 83 -6.81 10.28 -26.21
C TYR A 83 -7.35 10.38 -27.65
N ARG A 84 -8.68 10.37 -27.87
CA ARG A 84 -9.27 10.48 -29.22
C ARG A 84 -9.54 11.94 -29.62
N PRO A 85 -8.93 12.45 -30.71
CA PRO A 85 -9.12 13.83 -31.16
C PRO A 85 -10.58 14.18 -31.48
N SER A 86 -11.36 13.25 -32.05
CA SER A 86 -12.79 13.49 -32.37
C SER A 86 -13.67 13.77 -31.16
N LEU A 87 -13.19 13.47 -29.95
CA LEU A 87 -13.93 13.65 -28.69
C LEU A 87 -13.49 14.89 -27.90
N ASP A 88 -12.72 15.80 -28.50
CA ASP A 88 -12.11 16.95 -27.79
C ASP A 88 -13.13 17.84 -27.06
N SER A 89 -14.27 18.16 -27.69
CA SER A 89 -15.31 18.97 -27.03
C SER A 89 -15.81 18.34 -25.72
N LEU A 90 -15.96 17.01 -25.70
CA LEU A 90 -16.33 16.26 -24.49
C LEU A 90 -15.17 16.24 -23.50
N ARG A 91 -13.93 16.07 -23.96
CA ARG A 91 -12.72 16.15 -23.13
C ARG A 91 -12.66 17.49 -22.39
N GLN A 92 -12.75 18.62 -23.10
CA GLN A 92 -12.72 19.95 -22.49
C GLN A 92 -13.83 20.15 -21.46
N ALA A 93 -15.05 19.72 -21.78
CA ALA A 93 -16.17 19.81 -20.85
C ALA A 93 -15.94 19.00 -19.56
N ARG A 94 -15.37 17.79 -19.67
CA ARG A 94 -15.09 16.92 -18.52
C ARG A 94 -13.91 17.40 -17.67
N LEU A 95 -12.89 17.97 -18.30
CA LEU A 95 -11.76 18.59 -17.60
C LEU A 95 -12.19 19.86 -16.86
N LYS A 96 -13.02 20.70 -17.49
CA LYS A 96 -13.60 21.89 -16.83
C LYS A 96 -14.47 21.52 -15.63
N ALA A 97 -15.14 20.37 -15.68
CA ALA A 97 -15.94 19.83 -14.57
C ALA A 97 -15.10 19.07 -13.53
N GLU A 98 -13.76 19.05 -13.66
CA GLU A 98 -12.83 18.37 -12.76
C GLU A 98 -13.19 16.90 -12.52
N SER A 99 -13.73 16.23 -13.55
CA SER A 99 -14.14 14.83 -13.42
C SER A 99 -12.89 13.96 -13.22
N TRP A 100 -12.79 13.37 -12.03
CA TRP A 100 -11.57 12.72 -11.53
C TRP A 100 -10.84 11.84 -12.56
N TYR A 101 -11.51 10.86 -13.14
CA TYR A 101 -10.86 9.95 -14.11
C TYR A 101 -10.40 10.65 -15.39
N TYR A 102 -11.05 11.73 -15.80
CA TYR A 102 -10.61 12.52 -16.96
C TYR A 102 -9.37 13.35 -16.62
N VAL A 103 -9.36 13.99 -15.45
CA VAL A 103 -8.18 14.72 -14.95
C VAL A 103 -6.98 13.79 -14.80
N LEU A 104 -7.18 12.61 -14.20
CA LEU A 104 -6.15 11.59 -14.04
C LEU A 104 -5.58 11.11 -15.38
N ASN A 105 -6.44 10.75 -16.34
CA ASN A 105 -5.96 10.29 -17.65
C ASN A 105 -5.34 11.43 -18.46
N GLU A 106 -5.80 12.67 -18.31
CA GLU A 106 -5.15 13.83 -18.93
C GLU A 106 -3.74 14.05 -18.38
N GLN A 107 -3.50 13.79 -17.08
CA GLN A 107 -2.15 13.80 -16.52
C GLN A 107 -1.27 12.68 -17.09
N TYR A 108 -1.80 11.47 -17.26
CA TYR A 108 -1.12 10.39 -18.00
C TYR A 108 -0.75 10.81 -19.42
N ARG A 109 -1.68 11.47 -20.15
CA ARG A 109 -1.45 11.95 -21.51
C ARG A 109 -0.39 13.04 -21.59
N GLN A 110 -0.45 14.04 -20.70
CA GLN A 110 0.43 15.20 -20.72
C GLN A 110 1.85 14.85 -20.25
N ARG A 111 1.98 13.94 -19.28
CA ARG A 111 3.25 13.55 -18.65
C ARG A 111 3.80 12.23 -19.17
N GLU A 112 3.27 11.70 -20.28
CA GLU A 112 3.73 10.42 -20.84
C GLU A 112 5.26 10.33 -21.03
N PRO A 113 5.97 11.36 -21.54
CA PRO A 113 7.42 11.29 -21.64
C PRO A 113 8.13 11.08 -20.30
N GLU A 114 7.63 11.72 -19.23
CA GLU A 114 8.13 11.56 -17.86
C GLU A 114 7.88 10.12 -17.36
N PHE A 115 6.67 9.59 -17.57
CA PHE A 115 6.33 8.22 -17.17
C PHE A 115 7.17 7.16 -17.89
N ARG A 116 7.39 7.33 -19.19
CA ARG A 116 8.24 6.42 -19.98
C ARG A 116 9.71 6.48 -19.55
N ALA A 117 10.24 7.69 -19.29
CA ALA A 117 11.61 7.85 -18.80
C ALA A 117 11.80 7.17 -17.43
N TYR A 118 10.84 7.34 -16.52
CA TYR A 118 10.86 6.69 -15.21
C TYR A 118 10.83 5.17 -15.31
N LEU A 119 9.95 4.60 -16.13
CA LEU A 119 9.89 3.15 -16.37
C LEU A 119 11.22 2.61 -16.90
N GLN A 120 11.79 3.29 -17.91
CA GLN A 120 13.07 2.88 -18.49
C GLN A 120 14.18 2.89 -17.44
N GLN A 121 14.26 3.96 -16.64
CA GLN A 121 15.24 4.05 -15.56
C GLN A 121 15.02 2.96 -14.52
N THR A 122 13.78 2.74 -14.07
CA THR A 122 13.44 1.77 -13.02
C THR A 122 13.73 0.34 -13.46
N ALA A 123 13.43 -0.01 -14.71
CA ALA A 123 13.74 -1.33 -15.26
C ALA A 123 15.26 -1.57 -15.42
N GLN A 124 16.06 -0.50 -15.59
CA GLN A 124 17.51 -0.59 -15.85
C GLN A 124 18.38 -0.38 -14.60
N GLN A 125 17.90 0.35 -13.60
CA GLN A 125 18.67 0.74 -12.42
C GLN A 125 17.96 0.32 -11.13
N PRO A 126 18.32 -0.84 -10.55
CA PRO A 126 17.67 -1.37 -9.36
C PRO A 126 18.01 -0.62 -8.06
N GLY A 127 18.74 0.51 -8.09
CA GLY A 127 19.16 1.23 -6.88
C GLY A 127 17.98 1.70 -6.00
N TYR A 128 16.78 1.78 -6.56
CA TYR A 128 15.56 2.05 -5.79
C TYR A 128 15.13 0.87 -4.89
N LEU A 129 15.56 -0.37 -5.19
CA LEU A 129 15.27 -1.56 -4.38
C LEU A 129 15.95 -1.49 -3.01
N ASP A 130 17.22 -1.06 -2.97
CA ASP A 130 17.93 -0.89 -1.70
C ASP A 130 17.28 0.22 -0.87
N LEU A 131 16.85 1.29 -1.55
CA LEU A 131 16.21 2.44 -0.92
C LEU A 131 14.85 2.06 -0.29
N MET A 132 14.00 1.30 -0.98
CA MET A 132 12.71 0.88 -0.41
C MET A 132 12.90 0.05 0.87
N TYR A 133 13.88 -0.87 0.88
CA TYR A 133 14.19 -1.66 2.08
C TYR A 133 14.74 -0.79 3.20
N GLN A 134 15.68 0.10 2.89
CA GLN A 134 16.24 1.03 3.86
C GLN A 134 15.13 1.84 4.56
N LEU A 135 14.18 2.37 3.79
CA LEU A 135 13.06 3.15 4.30
C LEU A 135 12.12 2.32 5.16
N ALA A 136 11.75 1.12 4.73
CA ALA A 136 10.91 0.23 5.51
C ALA A 136 11.57 -0.21 6.81
N TYR A 137 12.88 -0.50 6.79
CA TYR A 137 13.65 -0.96 7.95
C TYR A 137 13.69 0.06 9.10
N GLU A 138 13.53 1.35 8.80
CA GLU A 138 13.39 2.39 9.82
C GLU A 138 12.18 2.14 10.74
N TYR A 139 11.14 1.47 10.25
CA TYR A 139 9.88 1.20 10.96
C TYR A 139 9.58 -0.29 11.12
N LEU A 140 10.63 -1.11 11.11
CA LEU A 140 10.56 -2.55 11.38
C LEU A 140 11.50 -2.97 12.52
N PRO A 141 11.11 -3.98 13.32
CA PRO A 141 12.02 -4.58 14.30
C PRO A 141 13.15 -5.33 13.58
N ALA A 142 14.31 -5.45 14.21
CA ALA A 142 15.50 -6.04 13.60
C ALA A 142 15.28 -7.42 12.93
N PRO A 143 14.53 -8.38 13.52
CA PRO A 143 14.28 -9.68 12.89
C PRO A 143 13.49 -9.61 11.57
N ALA A 144 12.72 -8.54 11.35
CA ALA A 144 11.94 -8.32 10.14
C ALA A 144 12.73 -7.58 9.04
N ARG A 145 14.01 -7.26 9.28
CA ARG A 145 14.86 -6.53 8.33
C ARG A 145 15.63 -7.51 7.44
N HIS A 146 14.90 -8.14 6.52
CA HIS A 146 15.47 -9.03 5.52
C HIS A 146 14.83 -8.76 4.15
N PRO A 147 15.50 -9.05 3.03
CA PRO A 147 14.86 -8.97 1.72
C PRO A 147 13.74 -9.99 1.58
N VAL A 148 12.72 -9.64 0.80
CA VAL A 148 11.64 -10.57 0.42
C VAL A 148 12.14 -11.41 -0.76
N ALA A 149 12.08 -12.74 -0.63
CA ALA A 149 12.51 -13.64 -1.70
C ALA A 149 11.52 -13.59 -2.87
N ASN A 150 12.05 -13.55 -4.11
CA ASN A 150 11.29 -13.58 -5.36
C ASN A 150 10.26 -12.45 -5.48
N LEU A 151 10.55 -11.27 -4.91
CA LEU A 151 9.64 -10.14 -4.91
C LEU A 151 9.35 -9.67 -6.34
N GLN A 152 8.08 -9.74 -6.74
CA GLN A 152 7.63 -9.17 -8.00
C GLN A 152 7.23 -7.72 -7.80
N LEU A 153 7.79 -6.82 -8.60
CA LEU A 153 7.36 -5.44 -8.69
C LEU A 153 6.72 -5.23 -10.06
N ALA A 154 5.58 -4.54 -10.10
CA ALA A 154 4.96 -4.17 -11.35
C ALA A 154 4.54 -2.70 -11.36
N TYR A 155 4.65 -2.07 -12.52
CA TYR A 155 4.22 -0.70 -12.73
C TYR A 155 3.08 -0.65 -13.75
N VAL A 156 1.97 -0.01 -13.36
CA VAL A 156 0.76 0.15 -14.17
C VAL A 156 0.54 1.63 -14.51
N ALA A 157 -0.05 1.91 -15.67
CA ALA A 157 -0.53 3.24 -16.03
C ALA A 157 -2.04 3.35 -15.75
N ILE A 158 -2.46 2.91 -14.55
CA ILE A 158 -3.84 2.93 -14.07
C ILE A 158 -3.86 3.52 -12.67
N GLY A 159 -4.82 4.41 -12.40
CA GLY A 159 -5.05 4.90 -11.04
C GLY A 159 -3.95 5.81 -10.52
N ASN A 160 -3.98 6.04 -9.21
CA ASN A 160 -3.05 6.88 -8.46
C ASN A 160 -2.77 6.28 -7.07
N ASP A 161 -2.58 4.97 -6.99
CA ASP A 161 -2.30 4.27 -5.74
C ASP A 161 -1.23 3.18 -5.94
N ALA A 162 -0.96 2.41 -4.90
CA ALA A 162 -0.23 1.16 -4.96
C ALA A 162 -0.97 0.06 -4.19
N ILE A 163 -0.58 -1.19 -4.42
CA ILE A 163 -1.06 -2.33 -3.67
C ILE A 163 0.10 -3.26 -3.30
N SER A 164 -0.04 -3.89 -2.14
CA SER A 164 0.86 -4.91 -1.61
C SER A 164 0.08 -6.20 -1.37
N GLU A 165 0.44 -7.27 -2.09
CA GLU A 165 -0.20 -8.60 -1.97
C GLU A 165 0.87 -9.69 -1.91
N GLN A 166 0.49 -10.93 -1.62
CA GLN A 166 1.44 -12.04 -1.44
C GLN A 166 2.40 -12.24 -2.62
N GLU A 167 1.93 -12.00 -3.84
CA GLU A 167 2.71 -12.16 -5.07
C GLU A 167 3.67 -11.00 -5.32
N GLY A 168 3.56 -9.89 -4.58
CA GLY A 168 4.43 -8.72 -4.68
C GLY A 168 3.67 -7.40 -4.77
N LEU A 169 4.34 -6.36 -5.27
CA LEU A 169 3.86 -4.98 -5.23
C LEU A 169 3.45 -4.50 -6.63
N VAL A 170 2.37 -3.72 -6.70
CA VAL A 170 1.94 -3.07 -7.95
C VAL A 170 1.75 -1.58 -7.71
N PHE A 171 2.44 -0.75 -8.49
CA PHE A 171 2.41 0.71 -8.36
C PHE A 171 1.76 1.35 -9.57
N SER A 172 0.86 2.30 -9.36
CA SER A 172 0.54 3.26 -10.40
C SER A 172 1.75 4.17 -10.66
N LEU A 173 2.07 4.39 -11.92
CA LEU A 173 3.20 5.24 -12.31
C LEU A 173 3.06 6.66 -11.81
N LYS A 174 1.83 7.18 -11.83
CA LYS A 174 1.56 8.50 -11.29
C LYS A 174 1.99 8.60 -9.83
N SER A 175 1.62 7.65 -8.98
CA SER A 175 1.94 7.73 -7.55
C SER A 175 3.41 7.45 -7.27
N ALA A 176 4.01 6.46 -7.95
CA ALA A 176 5.45 6.22 -7.82
C ALA A 176 6.26 7.49 -8.11
N ILE A 177 5.95 8.21 -9.20
CA ILE A 177 6.66 9.44 -9.55
C ILE A 177 6.31 10.59 -8.62
N ASP A 178 5.02 10.84 -8.37
CA ASP A 178 4.61 12.01 -7.59
C ASP A 178 5.08 11.91 -6.14
N TRP A 179 5.08 10.72 -5.56
CA TRP A 179 5.50 10.51 -4.17
C TRP A 179 7.02 10.47 -4.05
N ASN A 180 7.75 10.19 -5.13
CA ASN A 180 9.21 10.30 -5.16
C ASN A 180 9.73 11.74 -5.09
N LYS A 181 8.91 12.75 -5.43
CA LYS A 181 9.30 14.16 -5.38
C LYS A 181 9.74 14.63 -3.98
N PRO A 182 8.95 14.41 -2.90
CA PRO A 182 9.36 14.78 -1.55
C PRO A 182 10.44 13.87 -0.94
N LYS A 183 10.52 12.59 -1.34
CA LYS A 183 11.61 11.67 -0.99
C LYS A 183 11.57 10.48 -1.96
N ALA A 184 12.70 10.14 -2.56
CA ALA A 184 12.78 8.98 -3.44
C ALA A 184 12.48 7.66 -2.69
N GLY A 185 11.83 6.72 -3.37
CA GLY A 185 11.48 5.38 -2.90
C GLY A 185 10.42 5.33 -1.79
N ILE A 186 9.75 6.45 -1.50
CA ILE A 186 8.95 6.56 -0.27
C ILE A 186 7.67 5.72 -0.33
N LEU A 187 7.03 5.63 -1.50
CA LEU A 187 5.86 4.79 -1.73
C LEU A 187 6.27 3.32 -1.74
N GLU A 188 7.37 2.98 -2.43
CA GLU A 188 7.89 1.62 -2.45
C GLU A 188 8.28 1.15 -1.04
N GLY A 189 8.87 2.05 -0.23
CA GLY A 189 9.17 1.82 1.18
C GLY A 189 7.92 1.56 2.03
N HIS A 190 6.83 2.29 1.77
CA HIS A 190 5.53 2.06 2.38
C HIS A 190 4.99 0.66 2.02
N GLU A 191 4.94 0.32 0.73
CA GLU A 191 4.36 -0.94 0.27
C GLU A 191 5.17 -2.19 0.68
N ILE A 192 6.50 -2.11 0.63
CA ILE A 192 7.37 -3.20 1.07
C ILE A 192 7.31 -3.40 2.58
N HIS A 193 6.96 -2.37 3.36
CA HIS A 193 6.72 -2.51 4.80
C HIS A 193 5.63 -3.55 5.06
N HIS A 194 4.54 -3.55 4.29
CA HIS A 194 3.46 -4.52 4.45
C HIS A 194 3.91 -5.97 4.21
N GLN A 195 4.86 -6.19 3.30
CA GLN A 195 5.43 -7.54 3.04
C GLN A 195 6.33 -8.01 4.18
N LEU A 196 7.07 -7.08 4.79
CA LEU A 196 8.08 -7.37 5.79
C LEU A 196 7.52 -7.40 7.20
N ARG A 197 6.45 -6.65 7.45
CA ARG A 197 5.90 -6.49 8.79
C ARG A 197 5.44 -7.86 9.29
N PRO A 198 5.88 -8.27 10.49
CA PRO A 198 5.36 -9.47 11.12
C PRO A 198 3.86 -9.34 11.38
N GLY A 199 3.04 -10.00 10.57
CA GLY A 199 1.60 -10.12 10.80
C GLY A 199 1.27 -11.25 11.78
N LEU A 200 0.16 -11.10 12.48
CA LEU A 200 -0.49 -12.20 13.21
C LEU A 200 -1.76 -12.59 12.47
N ASP A 201 -1.93 -13.90 12.24
CA ASP A 201 -3.17 -14.45 11.72
C ASP A 201 -4.16 -14.64 12.88
N PHE A 202 -5.36 -14.09 12.71
CA PHE A 202 -6.48 -14.21 13.65
C PHE A 202 -7.66 -14.98 13.05
N SER A 203 -7.45 -15.74 11.98
CA SER A 203 -8.48 -16.58 11.33
C SER A 203 -9.16 -17.56 12.29
N PHE A 204 -8.45 -17.99 13.35
CA PHE A 204 -8.97 -18.87 14.39
C PHE A 204 -9.80 -18.15 15.48
N ALA A 205 -9.85 -16.82 15.47
CA ALA A 205 -10.59 -16.07 16.48
C ALA A 205 -12.10 -16.30 16.37
N ASP A 206 -12.80 -16.17 17.50
CA ASP A 206 -14.25 -16.22 17.57
C ASP A 206 -14.87 -15.26 16.54
N SER A 207 -15.93 -15.68 15.86
CA SER A 207 -16.56 -14.87 14.78
C SER A 207 -16.97 -13.46 15.24
N LEU A 208 -17.34 -13.31 16.52
CA LEU A 208 -17.63 -12.01 17.12
C LEU A 208 -16.39 -11.11 17.20
N ASP A 209 -15.20 -11.66 17.42
CA ASP A 209 -13.94 -10.94 17.59
C ASP A 209 -13.23 -10.63 16.25
N GLN A 210 -13.42 -11.47 15.22
CA GLN A 210 -12.71 -11.39 13.94
C GLN A 210 -12.74 -10.00 13.29
N THR A 211 -13.92 -9.41 13.15
CA THR A 211 -14.07 -8.11 12.46
C THR A 211 -13.31 -6.99 13.17
N LEU A 212 -13.36 -6.97 14.51
CA LEU A 212 -12.63 -5.97 15.30
C LEU A 212 -11.12 -6.23 15.20
N LEU A 213 -10.68 -7.48 15.35
CA LEU A 213 -9.27 -7.85 15.22
C LEU A 213 -8.70 -7.44 13.86
N TYR A 214 -9.47 -7.64 12.78
CA TYR A 214 -9.11 -7.16 11.46
C TYR A 214 -8.92 -5.63 11.44
N ALA A 215 -9.89 -4.86 11.95
CA ALA A 215 -9.80 -3.39 11.98
C ALA A 215 -8.62 -2.87 12.83
N LEU A 216 -8.34 -3.51 13.97
CA LEU A 216 -7.18 -3.19 14.82
C LEU A 216 -5.87 -3.51 14.09
N ASN A 217 -5.79 -4.68 13.43
CA ASN A 217 -4.61 -5.07 12.66
C ASN A 217 -4.35 -4.16 11.48
N MET A 218 -5.38 -3.78 10.72
CA MET A 218 -5.26 -2.83 9.62
C MET A 218 -4.79 -1.45 10.11
N SER A 219 -5.30 -0.98 11.26
CA SER A 219 -4.85 0.29 11.84
C SER A 219 -3.35 0.26 12.23
N LEU A 220 -2.86 -0.86 12.76
CA LEU A 220 -1.43 -1.04 13.02
C LEU A 220 -0.62 -1.14 11.71
N ASN A 221 -1.12 -1.91 10.74
CA ASN A 221 -0.48 -2.13 9.45
C ASN A 221 -0.20 -0.82 8.74
N GLU A 222 -1.26 -0.03 8.51
CA GLU A 222 -1.16 1.26 7.84
C GLU A 222 -0.45 2.30 8.71
N GLY A 223 -0.72 2.31 10.02
CA GLY A 223 -0.15 3.32 10.90
C GLY A 223 1.38 3.32 10.93
N LEU A 224 2.01 2.14 10.91
CA LEU A 224 3.47 2.03 10.83
C LEU A 224 3.99 2.40 9.44
N ALA A 225 3.35 1.91 8.37
CA ALA A 225 3.75 2.22 7.00
C ALA A 225 3.61 3.72 6.69
N ASP A 226 2.55 4.37 7.18
CA ASP A 226 2.31 5.81 7.01
C ASP A 226 3.38 6.70 7.68
N LEU A 227 4.15 6.17 8.64
CA LEU A 227 5.28 6.92 9.20
C LEU A 227 6.47 7.02 8.22
N ILE A 228 6.52 6.15 7.21
CA ILE A 228 7.56 6.18 6.17
C ILE A 228 7.32 7.39 5.25
N ASP A 229 6.07 7.64 4.90
CA ASP A 229 5.71 8.57 3.83
C ASP A 229 4.90 9.79 4.29
N LYS A 230 3.78 9.61 4.98
CA LYS A 230 2.91 10.71 5.40
C LYS A 230 3.61 11.65 6.38
N SER A 231 4.53 11.13 7.20
CA SER A 231 5.41 11.95 8.05
C SER A 231 6.31 12.91 7.26
N VAL A 232 6.68 12.56 6.03
CA VAL A 232 7.46 13.43 5.12
C VAL A 232 6.54 14.45 4.47
N PHE A 233 5.38 14.05 3.94
CA PHE A 233 4.39 14.97 3.36
C PHE A 233 3.95 16.04 4.36
N MET A 234 3.80 15.67 5.63
CA MET A 234 3.45 16.60 6.71
C MET A 234 4.49 17.70 6.97
N ARG A 235 5.71 17.60 6.43
CA ARG A 235 6.75 18.65 6.51
C ARG A 235 6.69 19.64 5.34
N SER A 236 6.03 19.26 4.24
CA SER A 236 5.77 20.12 3.08
C SER A 236 4.51 20.96 3.30
N PRO A 237 4.53 22.30 3.12
CA PRO A 237 3.35 23.13 3.35
C PRO A 237 2.11 22.71 2.55
N ALA A 238 2.27 22.41 1.25
CA ALA A 238 1.17 22.02 0.36
C ALA A 238 0.60 20.64 0.73
N ASP A 239 1.47 19.63 0.81
CA ASP A 239 1.05 18.24 1.06
C ASP A 239 0.53 18.02 2.49
N SER A 240 0.97 18.88 3.43
CA SER A 240 0.51 18.81 4.81
C SER A 240 -0.98 19.14 4.97
N ALA A 241 -1.56 20.00 4.13
CA ALA A 241 -2.97 20.36 4.23
C ALA A 241 -3.88 19.17 3.86
N GLU A 242 -3.58 18.51 2.74
CA GLU A 242 -4.28 17.31 2.29
C GLU A 242 -4.13 16.17 3.32
N THR A 243 -2.90 15.87 3.73
CA THR A 243 -2.62 14.82 4.72
C THR A 243 -3.34 15.09 6.05
N ARG A 244 -3.38 16.35 6.52
CA ARG A 244 -4.12 16.73 7.74
C ARG A 244 -5.61 16.52 7.58
N SER A 245 -6.18 16.96 6.46
CA SER A 245 -7.60 16.83 6.17
C SER A 245 -8.03 15.36 6.13
N TRP A 246 -7.28 14.55 5.39
CA TRP A 246 -7.61 13.15 5.16
C TRP A 246 -7.33 12.26 6.37
N LEU A 247 -6.16 12.36 6.99
CA LEU A 247 -5.72 11.39 8.01
C LEU A 247 -5.82 11.88 9.45
N LEU A 248 -5.89 13.19 9.71
CA LEU A 248 -5.85 13.71 11.08
C LEU A 248 -7.15 14.32 11.56
N ALA A 249 -7.91 15.00 10.69
CA ALA A 249 -9.12 15.71 11.09
C ALA A 249 -10.23 14.76 11.60
N GLY A 250 -10.47 13.65 10.89
CA GLY A 250 -11.50 12.67 11.25
C GLY A 250 -11.05 11.62 12.29
N ALA A 251 -9.75 11.44 12.50
CA ALA A 251 -9.21 10.37 13.32
C ALA A 251 -9.69 10.32 14.77
N PRO A 252 -9.83 11.45 15.49
CA PRO A 252 -10.37 11.42 16.84
C PRO A 252 -11.74 10.74 16.95
N ALA A 253 -12.65 11.02 16.02
CA ALA A 253 -13.99 10.44 16.01
C ALA A 253 -13.96 8.94 15.70
N VAL A 254 -13.15 8.54 14.71
CA VAL A 254 -12.96 7.13 14.34
C VAL A 254 -12.38 6.32 15.51
N LEU A 255 -11.40 6.87 16.22
CA LEU A 255 -10.79 6.19 17.37
C LEU A 255 -11.75 5.98 18.52
N GLN A 256 -12.58 6.99 18.85
CA GLN A 256 -13.58 6.83 19.90
C GLN A 256 -14.63 5.77 19.53
N ALA A 257 -15.07 5.73 18.27
CA ALA A 257 -16.04 4.75 17.81
C ALA A 257 -15.46 3.32 17.69
N THR A 258 -14.17 3.18 17.37
CA THR A 258 -13.51 1.86 17.22
C THR A 258 -13.32 1.15 18.57
N ALA A 259 -13.03 1.90 19.63
CA ALA A 259 -12.69 1.33 20.94
C ALA A 259 -13.91 1.05 21.86
N ALA A 260 -15.14 1.33 21.43
CA ALA A 260 -16.29 1.44 22.31
C ALA A 260 -17.10 0.15 22.60
N TRP A 261 -16.69 -1.04 22.13
CA TRP A 261 -17.62 -2.19 22.09
C TRP A 261 -17.13 -3.45 22.82
N PRO A 262 -17.24 -3.51 24.17
CA PRO A 262 -17.08 -4.75 24.92
C PRO A 262 -18.33 -5.67 24.85
N THR A 263 -19.44 -5.21 24.28
CA THR A 263 -20.75 -5.90 24.30
C THR A 263 -21.32 -6.13 22.90
N ALA A 264 -22.08 -7.21 22.74
CA ALA A 264 -22.83 -7.52 21.53
C ALA A 264 -24.09 -6.61 21.39
N PRO A 265 -24.64 -6.45 20.17
CA PRO A 265 -24.14 -6.95 18.89
C PRO A 265 -22.93 -6.15 18.39
N ARG A 266 -22.05 -6.81 17.65
CA ARG A 266 -20.82 -6.18 17.15
C ARG A 266 -20.99 -5.72 15.70
N PRO A 267 -20.34 -4.61 15.31
CA PRO A 267 -20.44 -4.13 13.94
C PRO A 267 -19.76 -5.07 12.93
N GLU A 268 -20.38 -5.21 11.76
CA GLU A 268 -19.85 -5.85 10.56
C GLU A 268 -18.62 -5.11 10.00
N LEU A 269 -17.79 -5.75 9.17
CA LEU A 269 -16.59 -5.12 8.61
C LEU A 269 -16.88 -3.83 7.83
N ARG A 270 -18.02 -3.81 7.12
CA ARG A 270 -18.50 -2.62 6.41
C ARG A 270 -18.68 -1.41 7.31
N TYR A 271 -18.97 -1.59 8.60
CA TYR A 271 -19.08 -0.49 9.56
C TYR A 271 -17.73 0.20 9.76
N TYR A 272 -16.68 -0.55 10.06
CA TYR A 272 -15.34 0.00 10.28
C TYR A 272 -14.75 0.65 9.01
N ARG A 273 -15.02 0.06 7.84
CA ARG A 273 -14.65 0.66 6.55
C ARG A 273 -15.36 2.01 6.33
N ARG A 274 -16.66 2.10 6.60
CA ARG A 274 -17.40 3.37 6.50
C ARG A 274 -16.94 4.39 7.54
N LEU A 275 -16.69 3.95 8.76
CA LEU A 275 -16.22 4.80 9.85
C LEU A 275 -14.91 5.50 9.49
N SER A 276 -13.99 4.79 8.85
CA SER A 276 -12.69 5.31 8.41
C SER A 276 -12.73 5.94 7.01
N ASN A 277 -13.91 6.23 6.46
CA ASN A 277 -14.12 6.75 5.11
C ASN A 277 -13.37 5.96 4.02
N GLY A 278 -13.34 4.64 4.15
CA GLY A 278 -12.67 3.75 3.20
C GLY A 278 -11.14 3.76 3.25
N SER A 279 -10.50 4.47 4.18
CA SER A 279 -9.04 4.57 4.29
C SER A 279 -8.34 3.28 4.75
N ASN A 280 -9.07 2.17 4.91
CA ASN A 280 -8.52 0.83 5.22
C ASN A 280 -7.51 0.75 6.38
N GLY A 281 -7.53 1.70 7.31
CA GLY A 281 -6.62 1.72 8.46
C GLY A 281 -5.70 2.95 8.51
N HIS A 282 -5.44 3.64 7.38
CA HIS A 282 -4.55 4.80 7.35
C HIS A 282 -4.98 5.89 8.34
N LEU A 283 -6.26 6.27 8.31
CA LEU A 283 -6.77 7.36 9.13
C LEU A 283 -6.60 7.11 10.65
N PRO A 284 -7.12 6.04 11.25
CA PRO A 284 -6.86 5.77 12.66
C PRO A 284 -5.40 5.40 12.93
N GLY A 285 -4.77 4.66 12.01
CA GLY A 285 -3.41 4.15 12.13
C GLY A 285 -2.36 5.26 12.21
N PHE A 286 -2.29 6.12 11.18
CA PHE A 286 -1.31 7.20 11.11
C PHE A 286 -1.45 8.16 12.29
N PHE A 287 -2.68 8.52 12.65
CA PHE A 287 -2.93 9.38 13.80
C PHE A 287 -2.34 8.78 15.09
N MET A 288 -2.59 7.50 15.35
CA MET A 288 -2.06 6.81 16.53
C MET A 288 -0.53 6.69 16.48
N ALA A 289 0.02 6.21 15.37
CA ALA A 289 1.46 6.01 15.21
C ALA A 289 2.24 7.33 15.36
N ARG A 290 1.76 8.41 14.75
CA ARG A 290 2.34 9.75 14.90
C ARG A 290 2.24 10.27 16.33
N THR A 291 1.11 10.02 17.01
CA THR A 291 0.95 10.38 18.42
C THR A 291 1.94 9.61 19.30
N ILE A 292 2.16 8.32 19.04
CA ILE A 292 3.15 7.51 19.73
C ILE A 292 4.57 8.05 19.48
N GLU A 293 4.94 8.30 18.22
CA GLU A 293 6.27 8.77 17.82
C GLU A 293 6.61 10.14 18.42
N ARG A 294 5.72 11.13 18.31
CA ARG A 294 5.97 12.49 18.83
C ARG A 294 6.10 12.54 20.36
N ASN A 295 5.63 11.50 21.05
CA ASN A 295 5.82 11.34 22.48
C ASN A 295 7.08 10.51 22.81
N GLY A 296 7.95 10.20 21.86
CA GLY A 296 9.21 9.47 22.09
C GLY A 296 9.02 7.99 22.41
N LEU A 297 7.94 7.36 21.91
CA LEU A 297 7.65 5.93 22.13
C LEU A 297 7.96 5.04 20.91
N ARG A 298 8.77 5.53 19.97
CA ARG A 298 9.14 4.78 18.76
C ARG A 298 9.77 3.41 19.08
N PRO A 299 10.71 3.26 20.03
CA PRO A 299 11.26 1.94 20.35
C PRO A 299 10.19 0.93 20.78
N GLN A 300 9.22 1.35 21.58
CA GLN A 300 8.11 0.50 22.02
C GLN A 300 7.13 0.20 20.88
N LEU A 301 6.94 1.15 19.97
CA LEU A 301 6.12 0.96 18.78
C LEU A 301 6.70 -0.14 17.89
N LEU A 302 8.02 -0.10 17.62
CA LEU A 302 8.69 -1.12 16.82
C LEU A 302 8.72 -2.48 17.51
N ALA A 303 8.87 -2.52 18.83
CA ALA A 303 8.80 -3.76 19.60
C ALA A 303 7.40 -4.41 19.60
N ALA A 304 6.36 -3.64 19.29
CA ALA A 304 4.96 -4.07 19.24
C ALA A 304 4.41 -4.15 17.81
N SER A 305 5.27 -4.19 16.78
CA SER A 305 4.84 -4.09 15.37
C SER A 305 4.00 -5.26 14.86
N ASP A 306 3.93 -6.35 15.62
CA ASP A 306 3.12 -7.54 15.35
C ASP A 306 1.82 -7.60 16.19
N ASP A 307 1.67 -6.75 17.21
CA ASP A 307 0.60 -6.85 18.20
C ASP A 307 -0.35 -5.64 18.10
N PRO A 308 -1.50 -5.79 17.41
CA PRO A 308 -2.44 -4.68 17.25
C PRO A 308 -3.05 -4.21 18.55
N MET A 309 -3.19 -5.06 19.57
CA MET A 309 -3.69 -4.62 20.88
C MET A 309 -2.63 -3.80 21.62
N ALA A 310 -1.36 -4.23 21.58
CA ALA A 310 -0.26 -3.46 22.15
C ALA A 310 -0.11 -2.09 21.50
N PHE A 311 -0.33 -1.97 20.19
CA PHE A 311 -0.34 -0.69 19.48
C PHE A 311 -1.37 0.30 20.04
N PHE A 312 -2.62 -0.14 20.23
CA PHE A 312 -3.68 0.69 20.80
C PHE A 312 -3.40 1.05 22.27
N LEU A 313 -2.87 0.09 23.05
CA LEU A 313 -2.47 0.34 24.45
C LEU A 313 -1.28 1.31 24.53
N LEU A 314 -0.36 1.26 23.58
CA LEU A 314 0.77 2.19 23.49
C LEU A 314 0.30 3.58 23.09
N TYR A 315 -0.65 3.69 22.17
CA TYR A 315 -1.33 4.95 21.87
C TYR A 315 -1.99 5.53 23.12
N GLN A 316 -2.74 4.72 23.88
CA GLN A 316 -3.36 5.17 25.13
C GLN A 316 -2.33 5.77 26.11
N ARG A 317 -1.14 5.15 26.22
CA ARG A 317 -0.04 5.67 27.04
C ARG A 317 0.50 7.00 26.48
N ALA A 318 0.66 7.11 25.17
CA ALA A 318 1.10 8.33 24.50
C ALA A 318 0.09 9.48 24.70
N ALA A 319 -1.18 9.22 24.40
CA ALA A 319 -2.27 10.19 24.46
C ALA A 319 -2.44 10.84 25.85
N ARG A 320 -2.27 10.07 26.93
CA ARG A 320 -2.37 10.58 28.32
C ARG A 320 -1.32 11.62 28.70
N ARG A 321 -0.15 11.58 28.06
CA ARG A 321 0.97 12.50 28.34
C ARG A 321 1.18 13.55 27.25
N ASP A 322 0.39 13.48 26.19
CA ASP A 322 0.52 14.32 25.03
C ASP A 322 -0.04 15.73 25.31
N LYS A 323 0.76 16.75 25.02
CA LYS A 323 0.40 18.15 25.26
C LYS A 323 -0.82 18.61 24.44
N THR A 324 -1.09 17.99 23.28
CA THR A 324 -2.24 18.33 22.44
C THR A 324 -3.53 17.64 22.88
N ARG A 325 -3.49 16.84 23.97
CA ARG A 325 -4.65 16.14 24.56
C ARG A 325 -5.51 15.39 23.52
N PRO A 326 -4.93 14.50 22.69
CA PRO A 326 -5.71 13.66 21.78
C PRO A 326 -6.66 12.74 22.58
N PRO A 327 -7.72 12.20 21.94
CA PRO A 327 -8.72 11.41 22.65
C PRO A 327 -8.11 10.14 23.27
N THR A 328 -8.55 9.82 24.47
CA THR A 328 -8.17 8.59 25.17
C THR A 328 -9.30 7.56 25.11
N PHE A 329 -8.94 6.28 25.21
CA PHE A 329 -9.91 5.21 25.39
C PHE A 329 -10.44 5.18 26.83
N SER A 330 -11.66 4.66 26.99
CA SER A 330 -12.25 4.45 28.31
C SER A 330 -11.52 3.33 29.08
N GLY A 331 -11.71 3.28 30.41
CA GLY A 331 -11.19 2.17 31.22
C GLY A 331 -11.70 0.80 30.75
N ALA A 332 -12.98 0.71 30.36
CA ALA A 332 -13.61 -0.49 29.83
C ALA A 332 -12.97 -0.94 28.50
N SER A 333 -12.75 0.01 27.57
CA SER A 333 -12.07 -0.23 26.30
C SER A 333 -10.66 -0.78 26.52
N VAL A 334 -9.90 -0.18 27.45
CA VAL A 334 -8.54 -0.62 27.78
C VAL A 334 -8.54 -2.03 28.38
N ALA A 335 -9.45 -2.32 29.31
CA ALA A 335 -9.58 -3.65 29.90
C ALA A 335 -9.93 -4.70 28.84
N TYR A 336 -10.81 -4.33 27.91
CA TYR A 336 -11.22 -5.20 26.83
C TYR A 336 -10.10 -5.48 25.83
N LEU A 337 -9.34 -4.46 25.40
CA LEU A 337 -8.15 -4.65 24.55
C LEU A 337 -7.13 -5.59 25.20
N LYS A 338 -6.90 -5.47 26.51
CA LYS A 338 -6.03 -6.41 27.25
C LYS A 338 -6.57 -7.84 27.25
N SER A 339 -7.89 -8.00 27.33
CA SER A 339 -8.54 -9.31 27.27
C SER A 339 -8.35 -9.96 25.90
N LEU A 340 -8.51 -9.20 24.81
CA LEU A 340 -8.26 -9.66 23.44
C LEU A 340 -6.79 -10.01 23.23
N GLN A 341 -5.88 -9.18 23.76
CA GLN A 341 -4.45 -9.43 23.69
C GLN A 341 -4.10 -10.77 24.33
N LYS A 342 -4.58 -11.02 25.55
CA LYS A 342 -4.36 -12.29 26.26
C LYS A 342 -4.98 -13.47 25.53
N LYS A 343 -6.18 -13.29 24.97
CA LYS A 343 -6.94 -14.36 24.29
C LYS A 343 -6.30 -14.77 22.97
N TYR A 344 -5.79 -13.83 22.18
CA TYR A 344 -5.45 -14.08 20.77
C TYR A 344 -3.98 -13.94 20.40
N VAL A 345 -3.19 -13.09 21.06
CA VAL A 345 -1.81 -12.82 20.61
C VAL A 345 -0.88 -14.00 20.85
N ALA A 346 -0.92 -14.60 22.05
CA ALA A 346 -0.04 -15.73 22.35
C ALA A 346 -0.34 -16.95 21.46
N PRO A 347 -1.62 -17.37 21.25
CA PRO A 347 -1.93 -18.43 20.29
C PRO A 347 -1.50 -18.09 18.86
N ALA A 348 -1.72 -16.85 18.38
CA ALA A 348 -1.33 -16.45 17.02
C ALA A 348 0.20 -16.51 16.82
N ARG A 349 0.99 -16.07 17.81
CA ARG A 349 2.45 -16.19 17.78
C ARG A 349 2.91 -17.65 17.73
N GLN A 350 2.29 -18.52 18.53
CA GLN A 350 2.60 -19.96 18.50
C GLN A 350 2.27 -20.60 17.15
N ALA A 351 1.10 -20.27 16.57
CA ALA A 351 0.71 -20.75 15.25
C ALA A 351 1.71 -20.31 14.17
N ARG A 352 2.15 -19.05 14.20
CA ARG A 352 3.16 -18.53 13.28
C ARG A 352 4.51 -19.23 13.42
N VAL A 353 4.98 -19.46 14.65
CA VAL A 353 6.25 -20.19 14.87
C VAL A 353 6.18 -21.60 14.28
N ARG A 354 5.04 -22.29 14.42
CA ARG A 354 4.83 -23.61 13.80
C ARG A 354 4.81 -23.55 12.27
N ALA A 355 4.18 -22.53 11.69
CA ALA A 355 4.12 -22.35 10.24
C ALA A 355 5.47 -22.01 9.60
N LEU A 356 6.41 -21.47 10.39
CA LEU A 356 7.77 -21.12 9.95
C LEU A 356 8.81 -22.20 10.31
N ALA A 357 8.40 -23.29 10.97
CA ALA A 357 9.30 -24.40 11.25
C ALA A 357 9.60 -25.17 9.95
N PRO A 358 10.87 -25.53 9.70
CA PRO A 358 11.29 -26.20 8.47
C PRO A 358 10.75 -27.63 8.31
#